data_AF-A0A5C2FQT8-F1
#
_entry.id   AF-A0A5C2FQT8-F1
#
_cell.length_a   1.000
_cell.length_b   1.000
_cell.length_c   1.000
_cell.angle_alpha   90.00
_cell.angle_beta   90.00
_cell.angle_gamma   90.00
#
_symmetry.space_group_name_H-M   'P 1'
#
loop_
_entity.id
_entity.type
_entity.pdbx_description
1 polymer ?
#
loop_
_entity_poly.entity_id
_entity_poly.type
_entity_poly.pdbx_seq_one_letter_code
_entity_poly.pdbx_strand_id
1 'polypeptide(L)'
;MEDSTAVKTQFSSPRRFAVSTASALLAGALALGGLVPAGAAQPHPVTQQAASAQPSASLSAPGALQVPAANRVVQVKTTSNLNMRSGSSTKHRVILTIPKNKTVTVKSQASNGWYQVTYNKKTGWISNEYAKVTKTSGTGKTPKRVKSVKLWVTPESTMNIRKGAGTGHSVVGKISKGQPAYATSKAANGWYKISTQGKTGWISGAYVTTCSKGCAIDAGPYTTNRAGLTDRYFAKTSGADLFASVKGKKRIGDIPKNSIAYRDKAWEKKAGPVSGWYYMRTQGADGWMKASALKRSTNAKTSNSAKTTRATVLKQANGKLPSSMLVALHWDKEKTLIAAPAAADLGRLNAAFKKKFGKNLDIDLAYRTLDTQKLLYQELGHYIAAKPGTSNHGWGLAIDVPETFNYSFKGKYYKWLKANSKKYNWIHRKNLEEFRANGSRNPYAEAWHFEYAGN
;
A
#
# COMPACT_ATOMS: atom_id res chain seq x y z
N MET A 1 21.34 15.59 -23.66
CA MET A 1 22.18 14.45 -23.28
C MET A 1 22.32 14.55 -21.76
N GLU A 2 21.27 14.12 -21.06
CA GLU A 2 21.18 12.82 -20.37
C GLU A 2 22.25 12.66 -19.28
N ASP A 3 21.86 12.91 -18.04
CA ASP A 3 21.82 11.82 -17.06
C ASP A 3 20.75 12.10 -15.99
N SER A 4 19.91 11.09 -15.76
CA SER A 4 18.75 11.15 -14.87
C SER A 4 19.09 10.45 -13.56
N THR A 5 19.20 11.20 -12.47
CA THR A 5 19.21 10.62 -11.13
C THR A 5 17.85 10.84 -10.48
N ALA A 6 17.10 9.75 -10.42
CA ALA A 6 15.81 9.66 -9.76
C ALA A 6 15.96 9.89 -8.25
N VAL A 7 15.59 11.09 -7.79
CA VAL A 7 15.37 11.36 -6.36
C VAL A 7 14.12 10.59 -5.92
N LYS A 8 14.34 9.52 -5.14
CA LYS A 8 13.28 8.84 -4.39
C LYS A 8 12.60 9.85 -3.47
N THR A 9 11.40 10.27 -3.82
CA THR A 9 10.51 11.03 -2.93
C THR A 9 10.11 10.15 -1.75
N GLN A 10 10.74 10.38 -0.59
CA GLN A 10 10.31 9.85 0.69
C GLN A 10 9.02 10.59 1.08
N PHE A 11 7.87 9.98 0.80
CA PHE A 11 6.59 10.45 1.31
C PHE A 11 6.57 10.24 2.82
N SER A 12 6.69 11.33 3.60
CA SER A 12 6.34 11.31 5.00
C SER A 12 4.83 11.04 5.11
N SER A 13 4.50 9.83 5.58
CA SER A 13 3.12 9.44 5.91
C SER A 13 2.64 10.26 7.11
N PRO A 14 1.37 10.72 7.15
CA PRO A 14 0.76 11.07 8.43
C PRO A 14 0.74 9.81 9.31
N ARG A 15 1.20 9.95 10.56
CA ARG A 15 1.29 8.85 11.53
C ARG A 15 -0.10 8.23 11.72
N ARG A 16 -0.19 6.91 11.58
CA ARG A 16 -1.33 6.14 12.07
C ARG A 16 -1.39 6.33 13.59
N PHE A 17 -2.36 7.07 14.11
CA PHE A 17 -2.79 6.86 15.49
C PHE A 17 -3.72 5.65 15.46
N ALA A 18 -3.15 4.48 15.75
CA ALA A 18 -3.94 3.30 16.06
C ALA A 18 -4.67 3.58 17.36
N VAL A 19 -6.00 3.76 17.31
CA VAL A 19 -6.84 3.71 18.51
C VAL A 19 -6.87 2.24 18.94
N SER A 20 -6.01 1.89 19.89
CA SER A 20 -6.13 0.65 20.64
C SER A 20 -7.27 0.83 21.64
N THR A 21 -8.39 0.13 21.42
CA THR A 21 -9.39 -0.08 22.47
C THR A 21 -8.79 -1.02 23.51
N ALA A 22 -8.19 -0.47 24.56
CA ALA A 22 -7.84 -1.22 25.76
C ALA A 22 -8.97 -1.02 26.78
N SER A 23 -9.67 -2.11 27.09
CA SER A 23 -10.61 -2.18 28.20
C SER A 23 -9.87 -1.92 29.51
N ALA A 24 -10.40 -0.98 30.31
CA ALA A 24 -9.94 -0.73 31.66
C ALA A 24 -10.39 -1.88 32.58
N LEU A 25 -9.43 -2.51 33.25
CA LEU A 25 -9.66 -3.26 34.48
C LEU A 25 -8.85 -2.58 35.59
N LEU A 26 -9.57 -2.25 36.66
CA LEU A 26 -9.13 -1.56 37.87
C LEU A 26 -8.42 -2.56 38.81
N ALA A 27 -7.23 -2.18 39.28
CA ALA A 27 -6.58 -2.51 40.57
C ALA A 27 -5.15 -1.92 40.48
N GLY A 28 -4.59 -1.12 41.38
CA GLY A 28 -4.74 -0.98 42.82
C GLY A 28 -3.34 -1.10 43.45
N ALA A 29 -2.91 -0.06 44.19
CA ALA A 29 -1.76 0.02 45.12
C ALA A 29 -0.41 0.68 44.67
N LEU A 30 -0.17 1.88 45.22
CA LEU A 30 0.96 2.38 46.05
C LEU A 30 2.30 1.58 46.04
N ALA A 31 3.53 2.13 46.16
CA ALA A 31 4.04 3.47 46.46
C ALA A 31 5.59 3.55 46.23
N LEU A 32 6.07 4.80 46.05
CA LEU A 32 7.32 5.45 46.51
C LEU A 32 8.74 4.88 46.22
N GLY A 33 9.58 5.75 45.63
CA GLY A 33 10.87 6.15 46.23
C GLY A 33 12.17 5.85 45.46
N GLY A 34 13.01 6.89 45.27
CA GLY A 34 14.47 6.74 45.35
C GLY A 34 15.32 7.09 44.11
N LEU A 35 16.32 7.95 44.32
CA LEU A 35 17.27 8.51 43.35
C LEU A 35 18.51 7.62 43.06
N VAL A 36 19.15 7.92 41.92
CA VAL A 36 20.52 7.66 41.38
C VAL A 36 21.64 7.83 42.46
N PRO A 37 22.92 7.36 42.35
CA PRO A 37 23.76 7.33 41.14
C PRO A 37 24.86 6.24 40.96
N ALA A 38 25.66 6.47 39.91
CA ALA A 38 26.74 5.68 39.30
C ALA A 38 28.00 5.45 40.15
N GLY A 39 28.78 4.42 39.78
CA GLY A 39 30.15 4.17 40.28
C GLY A 39 30.87 3.09 39.46
N ALA A 40 32.16 3.29 39.21
CA ALA A 40 32.97 2.68 38.16
C ALA A 40 33.86 1.49 38.60
N ALA A 41 34.35 0.76 37.57
CA ALA A 41 35.67 0.11 37.40
C ALA A 41 36.19 -1.00 38.38
N GLN A 42 36.30 -2.24 37.84
CA GLN A 42 37.48 -3.15 37.64
C GLN A 42 38.49 -3.40 38.81
N PRO A 43 39.25 -4.55 38.92
CA PRO A 43 39.89 -5.31 37.82
C PRO A 43 40.06 -6.86 37.99
N HIS A 44 40.77 -7.45 37.00
CA HIS A 44 41.14 -8.85 36.68
C HIS A 44 42.09 -9.60 37.67
N PRO A 45 42.43 -10.90 37.46
CA PRO A 45 43.47 -11.38 36.50
C PRO A 45 43.04 -12.65 35.70
N VAL A 46 43.36 -12.86 34.40
CA VAL A 46 44.61 -13.18 33.67
C VAL A 46 45.21 -14.57 33.94
N THR A 47 45.16 -15.44 32.92
CA THR A 47 46.23 -16.30 32.33
C THR A 47 45.59 -17.26 31.31
N GLN A 48 46.19 -17.69 30.21
CA GLN A 48 47.31 -17.25 29.40
C GLN A 48 47.15 -17.94 28.03
N GLN A 49 47.81 -17.38 27.03
CA GLN A 49 47.71 -17.61 25.60
C GLN A 49 48.69 -18.70 25.13
N ALA A 50 48.37 -19.41 24.04
CA ALA A 50 49.39 -19.88 23.10
C ALA A 50 48.82 -19.94 21.67
N ALA A 51 49.56 -19.35 20.74
CA ALA A 51 49.22 -19.14 19.34
C ALA A 51 49.80 -20.23 18.43
N SER A 52 49.27 -20.39 17.22
CA SER A 52 50.09 -20.58 16.01
C SER A 52 49.29 -20.38 14.70
N ALA A 53 49.85 -19.49 13.88
CA ALA A 53 49.91 -19.37 12.41
C ALA A 53 48.81 -19.94 11.48
N GLN A 54 48.35 -19.07 10.56
CA GLN A 54 47.72 -19.43 9.26
C GLN A 54 48.77 -19.88 8.22
N PRO A 55 48.36 -20.62 7.17
CA PRO A 55 48.09 -19.92 5.91
C PRO A 55 46.85 -20.40 5.14
N SER A 56 46.37 -19.51 4.27
CA SER A 56 45.27 -19.63 3.34
C SER A 56 45.36 -20.86 2.41
N ALA A 57 44.23 -21.55 2.21
CA ALA A 57 43.95 -22.29 0.98
C ALA A 57 42.45 -22.21 0.67
N SER A 58 42.11 -21.34 -0.28
CA SER A 58 40.81 -21.32 -0.95
C SER A 58 40.67 -22.58 -1.81
N LEU A 59 39.93 -23.58 -1.32
CA LEU A 59 39.41 -24.66 -2.16
C LEU A 59 37.99 -24.30 -2.57
N SER A 60 37.89 -23.73 -3.77
CA SER A 60 36.64 -23.56 -4.51
C SER A 60 35.96 -24.93 -4.67
N ALA A 61 34.84 -25.14 -3.97
CA ALA A 61 34.03 -26.33 -4.14
C ALA A 61 33.16 -26.21 -5.40
N PRO A 62 33.08 -27.26 -6.25
CA PRO A 62 32.29 -27.24 -7.47
C PRO A 62 30.80 -27.12 -7.17
N GLY A 63 30.14 -26.26 -7.95
CA GLY A 63 28.79 -25.79 -7.73
C GLY A 63 27.76 -26.87 -7.42
N ALA A 64 26.97 -26.61 -6.38
CA ALA A 64 25.71 -27.30 -6.15
C ALA A 64 24.80 -27.11 -7.38
N LEU A 65 24.65 -28.16 -8.17
CA LEU A 65 23.57 -28.25 -9.15
C LEU A 65 22.25 -28.26 -8.39
N GLN A 66 21.66 -27.08 -8.19
CA GLN A 66 20.28 -26.94 -7.75
C GLN A 66 19.39 -27.66 -8.78
N VAL A 67 18.90 -28.84 -8.40
CA VAL A 67 17.83 -29.49 -9.16
C VAL A 67 16.63 -28.55 -9.11
N PRO A 68 16.14 -28.05 -10.25
CA PRO A 68 14.99 -27.16 -10.26
C PRO A 68 13.85 -27.87 -9.55
N ALA A 69 13.11 -27.14 -8.70
CA ALA A 69 11.85 -27.58 -8.08
C ALA A 69 10.88 -27.83 -9.23
N ALA A 70 11.07 -29.03 -9.77
CA ALA A 70 10.83 -29.68 -11.06
C ALA A 70 9.71 -30.69 -11.22
N ASN A 71 9.69 -31.44 -10.15
CA ASN A 71 9.97 -32.85 -10.21
C ASN A 71 10.10 -33.13 -8.73
N ARG A 72 9.15 -33.83 -8.12
CA ARG A 72 9.38 -34.28 -6.74
C ARG A 72 10.57 -35.23 -6.84
N VAL A 73 11.67 -34.90 -6.17
CA VAL A 73 12.79 -35.82 -6.04
C VAL A 73 12.23 -37.06 -5.37
N VAL A 74 12.35 -38.20 -6.04
CA VAL A 74 11.81 -39.49 -5.57
C VAL A 74 12.93 -40.28 -4.94
N GLN A 75 14.15 -40.16 -5.46
CA GLN A 75 15.33 -40.82 -4.92
C GLN A 75 16.56 -39.92 -4.98
N VAL A 76 17.40 -40.07 -3.97
CA VAL A 76 18.72 -39.44 -3.87
C VAL A 76 19.76 -40.47 -3.44
N LYS A 77 21.01 -40.24 -3.83
CA LYS A 77 22.19 -41.00 -3.41
C LYS A 77 23.09 -40.12 -2.54
N THR A 78 23.50 -40.60 -1.37
CA THR A 78 24.39 -39.86 -0.46
C THR A 78 25.79 -39.71 -1.07
N THR A 79 26.38 -38.53 -0.96
CA THR A 79 27.74 -38.23 -1.47
C THR A 79 28.83 -38.36 -0.40
N SER A 80 28.43 -38.44 0.87
CA SER A 80 29.26 -38.64 2.05
C SER A 80 28.50 -39.47 3.10
N ASN A 81 29.15 -39.79 4.23
CA ASN A 81 28.44 -40.29 5.41
C ASN A 81 27.53 -39.17 5.94
N LEU A 82 26.21 -39.36 5.80
CA LEU A 82 25.24 -38.29 5.94
C LEU A 82 24.33 -38.49 7.15
N ASN A 83 24.38 -37.54 8.08
CA ASN A 83 23.51 -37.53 9.26
C ASN A 83 22.02 -37.37 8.86
N MET A 84 21.19 -38.32 9.30
CA MET A 84 19.74 -38.23 9.25
C MET A 84 19.22 -37.72 10.60
N ARG A 85 18.55 -36.56 10.60
CA ARG A 85 18.12 -35.83 11.80
C ARG A 85 16.61 -35.92 12.04
N SER A 86 16.17 -35.59 13.24
CA SER A 86 14.74 -35.56 13.61
C SER A 86 13.94 -34.40 13.02
N GLY A 87 14.59 -33.35 12.53
CA GLY A 87 13.95 -32.21 11.86
C GLY A 87 14.85 -31.60 10.78
N SER A 88 14.29 -30.70 9.97
CA SER A 88 14.92 -30.10 8.80
C SER A 88 15.91 -28.97 9.14
N SER A 89 16.81 -29.19 10.10
CA SER A 89 17.90 -28.27 10.44
C SER A 89 19.03 -28.98 11.19
N THR A 90 20.22 -28.38 11.23
CA THR A 90 21.38 -28.89 11.98
C THR A 90 21.20 -28.86 13.50
N LYS A 91 20.21 -28.11 14.02
CA LYS A 91 19.91 -28.02 15.46
C LYS A 91 19.15 -29.24 15.99
N HIS A 92 18.55 -30.05 15.12
CA HIS A 92 17.83 -31.26 15.54
C HIS A 92 18.77 -32.44 15.78
N ARG A 93 18.43 -33.29 16.76
CA ARG A 93 19.23 -34.48 17.10
C ARG A 93 19.40 -35.41 15.90
N VAL A 94 20.57 -36.02 15.80
CA VAL A 94 20.89 -37.07 14.81
C VAL A 94 20.20 -38.37 15.23
N ILE A 95 19.50 -39.02 14.31
CA ILE A 95 18.84 -40.32 14.48
C ILE A 95 19.80 -41.45 14.14
N LEU A 96 20.54 -41.30 13.02
CA LEU A 96 21.60 -42.20 12.55
C LEU A 96 22.41 -41.52 11.45
N THR A 97 23.46 -42.20 10.98
CA THR A 97 24.24 -41.80 9.82
C THR A 97 24.02 -42.77 8.66
N ILE A 98 23.66 -42.24 7.49
CA ILE A 98 23.50 -43.00 6.25
C ILE A 98 24.87 -43.07 5.56
N PRO A 99 25.44 -44.25 5.28
CA PRO A 99 26.74 -44.37 4.63
C PRO A 99 26.78 -43.68 3.26
N LYS A 100 27.97 -43.27 2.83
CA LYS A 100 28.23 -42.76 1.46
C LYS A 100 27.74 -43.77 0.41
N ASN A 101 27.27 -43.26 -0.73
CA ASN A 101 26.78 -44.02 -1.89
C ASN A 101 25.49 -44.84 -1.67
N LYS A 102 24.75 -44.62 -0.58
CA LYS A 102 23.44 -45.26 -0.38
C LYS A 102 22.33 -44.46 -1.05
N THR A 103 21.41 -45.17 -1.68
CA THR A 103 20.21 -44.58 -2.30
C THR A 103 19.03 -44.64 -1.33
N VAL A 104 18.33 -43.52 -1.17
CA VAL A 104 17.16 -43.41 -0.28
C VAL A 104 15.99 -42.74 -0.97
N THR A 105 14.78 -43.18 -0.61
CA THR A 105 13.53 -42.61 -1.12
C THR A 105 13.17 -41.33 -0.38
N VAL A 106 12.83 -40.29 -1.14
CA VAL A 106 12.43 -38.98 -0.60
C VAL A 106 10.92 -38.91 -0.45
N LYS A 107 10.47 -38.71 0.79
CA LYS A 107 9.05 -38.57 1.16
C LYS A 107 8.58 -37.12 1.04
N SER A 108 9.36 -36.15 1.51
CA SER A 108 9.01 -34.73 1.45
C SER A 108 10.25 -33.85 1.32
N GLN A 109 10.05 -32.58 0.94
CA GLN A 109 11.12 -31.60 0.73
C GLN A 109 10.76 -30.32 1.46
N ALA A 110 11.65 -29.86 2.33
CA ALA A 110 11.49 -28.57 2.99
C ALA A 110 12.09 -27.45 2.13
N SER A 111 11.48 -26.27 2.20
CA SER A 111 11.91 -25.09 1.42
C SER A 111 13.32 -24.59 1.77
N ASN A 112 13.89 -25.07 2.88
CA ASN A 112 15.21 -24.73 3.38
C ASN A 112 16.30 -25.74 3.00
N GLY A 113 16.06 -26.61 2.02
CA GLY A 113 17.11 -27.50 1.49
C GLY A 113 17.25 -28.85 2.19
N TRP A 114 16.18 -29.37 2.79
CA TRP A 114 16.21 -30.69 3.45
C TRP A 114 15.25 -31.67 2.79
N TYR A 115 15.64 -32.94 2.73
CA TYR A 115 14.80 -34.06 2.29
C TYR A 115 14.41 -34.93 3.47
N GLN A 116 13.13 -35.22 3.61
CA GLN A 116 12.67 -36.27 4.51
C GLN A 116 12.78 -37.62 3.80
N VAL A 117 13.48 -38.57 4.41
CA VAL A 117 13.79 -39.89 3.83
C VAL A 117 13.47 -41.01 4.82
N THR A 118 13.41 -42.24 4.30
CA THR A 118 13.35 -43.45 5.14
C THR A 118 14.56 -44.32 4.87
N TYR A 119 15.26 -44.73 5.93
CA TYR A 119 16.43 -45.59 5.88
C TYR A 119 16.45 -46.51 7.11
N ASN A 120 16.70 -47.81 6.92
CA ASN A 120 16.64 -48.84 7.97
C ASN A 120 15.38 -48.74 8.85
N LYS A 121 14.20 -48.65 8.22
CA LYS A 121 12.87 -48.51 8.86
C LYS A 121 12.68 -47.24 9.73
N LYS A 122 13.65 -46.32 9.79
CA LYS A 122 13.54 -45.03 10.49
C LYS A 122 13.30 -43.89 9.49
N THR A 123 12.52 -42.88 9.90
CA THR A 123 12.24 -41.68 9.09
C THR A 123 12.90 -40.46 9.70
N GLY A 124 13.53 -39.63 8.87
CA GLY A 124 14.20 -38.41 9.31
C GLY A 124 14.58 -37.51 8.14
N TRP A 125 15.34 -36.45 8.43
CA TRP A 125 15.69 -35.40 7.49
C TRP A 125 17.19 -35.40 7.18
N ILE A 126 17.55 -35.29 5.91
CA ILE A 126 18.92 -35.17 5.42
C ILE A 126 19.11 -33.85 4.64
N SER A 127 20.30 -33.26 4.72
CA SER A 127 20.63 -32.07 3.91
C SER A 127 20.76 -32.45 2.44
N ASN A 128 20.20 -31.62 1.55
CA ASN A 128 20.32 -31.82 0.11
C ASN A 128 21.74 -31.54 -0.43
N GLU A 129 22.59 -30.85 0.34
CA GLU A 129 23.98 -30.55 -0.01
C GLU A 129 24.84 -31.82 -0.13
N TYR A 130 24.47 -32.87 0.61
CA TYR A 130 25.18 -34.15 0.64
C TYR A 130 24.40 -35.27 -0.07
N ALA A 131 23.46 -34.91 -0.96
CA ALA A 131 22.58 -35.84 -1.63
C ALA A 131 22.44 -35.53 -3.13
N LYS A 132 22.87 -36.46 -3.98
CA LYS A 132 22.73 -36.38 -5.44
C LYS A 132 21.39 -36.96 -5.87
N VAL A 133 20.58 -36.21 -6.59
CA VAL A 133 19.29 -36.71 -7.13
C VAL A 133 19.52 -37.81 -8.15
N THR A 134 18.84 -38.95 -7.97
CA THR A 134 18.91 -40.11 -8.88
C THR A 134 17.59 -40.37 -9.61
N LYS A 135 16.45 -39.94 -9.03
CA LYS A 135 15.15 -40.07 -9.67
C LYS A 135 14.25 -38.90 -9.34
N THR A 136 13.52 -38.43 -10.35
CA THR A 136 12.55 -37.36 -10.24
C THR A 136 11.19 -37.79 -10.80
N SER A 137 10.11 -37.32 -10.21
CA SER A 137 8.74 -37.53 -10.72
C SER A 137 8.26 -36.25 -11.40
N GLY A 138 8.40 -36.21 -12.71
CA GLY A 138 7.84 -35.17 -13.56
C GLY A 138 8.22 -35.43 -15.01
N THR A 139 7.28 -36.05 -15.73
CA THR A 139 7.28 -36.10 -17.19
C THR A 139 7.21 -34.66 -17.70
N GLY A 140 8.25 -34.20 -18.40
CA GLY A 140 8.29 -32.92 -19.13
C GLY A 140 7.39 -32.90 -20.36
N LYS A 141 6.17 -33.43 -20.27
CA LYS A 141 5.13 -33.28 -21.30
C LYS A 141 4.22 -32.14 -20.87
N THR A 142 4.06 -31.16 -21.75
CA THR A 142 2.99 -30.16 -21.66
C THR A 142 1.65 -30.88 -21.41
N PRO A 143 0.86 -30.47 -20.41
CA PRO A 143 -0.44 -31.10 -20.19
C PRO A 143 -1.29 -30.89 -21.45
N LYS A 144 -1.62 -31.99 -22.15
CA LYS A 144 -2.41 -31.99 -23.39
C LYS A 144 -3.80 -31.37 -23.23
N ARG A 145 -4.28 -31.20 -21.99
CA ARG A 145 -5.60 -30.63 -21.69
C ARG A 145 -5.47 -29.43 -20.75
N VAL A 146 -5.79 -28.27 -21.29
CA VAL A 146 -5.89 -26.99 -20.57
C VAL A 146 -7.33 -26.52 -20.68
N LYS A 147 -7.98 -26.24 -19.54
CA LYS A 147 -9.32 -25.67 -19.50
C LYS A 147 -9.24 -24.16 -19.33
N SER A 148 -10.06 -23.41 -20.06
CA SER A 148 -10.24 -21.99 -19.81
C SER A 148 -10.92 -21.77 -18.47
N VAL A 149 -10.40 -20.86 -17.66
CA VAL A 149 -11.00 -20.44 -16.39
C VAL A 149 -11.01 -18.92 -16.32
N LYS A 150 -11.93 -18.36 -15.53
CA LYS A 150 -12.04 -16.92 -15.28
C LYS A 150 -12.16 -16.70 -13.78
N LEU A 151 -11.06 -16.84 -13.05
CA LEU A 151 -11.04 -16.72 -11.60
C LEU A 151 -9.78 -16.03 -11.11
N TRP A 152 -9.85 -15.44 -9.91
CA TRP A 152 -8.68 -14.91 -9.24
C TRP A 152 -8.04 -15.98 -8.35
N VAL A 153 -6.72 -15.94 -8.21
CA VAL A 153 -5.96 -16.80 -7.29
C VAL A 153 -5.06 -15.95 -6.40
N THR A 154 -4.90 -16.36 -5.14
CA THR A 154 -4.03 -15.68 -4.18
C THR A 154 -3.01 -16.66 -3.60
N PRO A 155 -1.70 -16.42 -3.75
CA PRO A 155 -0.64 -17.24 -3.15
C PRO A 155 -0.64 -17.21 -1.62
N GLU A 156 -0.45 -18.38 -1.01
CA GLU A 156 -0.31 -18.54 0.44
C GLU A 156 1.12 -18.27 0.93
N SER A 157 2.08 -18.27 0.00
CA SER A 157 3.49 -17.91 0.16
C SER A 157 4.01 -17.21 -1.09
N THR A 158 5.24 -16.69 -1.08
CA THR A 158 5.86 -16.16 -2.29
C THR A 158 6.21 -17.32 -3.24
N MET A 159 5.71 -17.25 -4.48
CA MET A 159 5.81 -18.34 -5.46
C MET A 159 6.53 -17.91 -6.74
N ASN A 160 7.11 -18.88 -7.45
CA ASN A 160 7.68 -18.67 -8.78
C ASN A 160 6.58 -18.69 -9.85
N ILE A 161 6.63 -17.74 -10.77
CA ILE A 161 5.88 -17.74 -12.03
C ILE A 161 6.75 -18.46 -13.07
N ARG A 162 6.25 -19.52 -13.70
CA ARG A 162 7.01 -20.37 -14.62
C ARG A 162 6.53 -20.28 -16.07
N LYS A 163 7.40 -20.56 -17.04
CA LYS A 163 7.07 -20.51 -18.47
C LYS A 163 6.00 -21.53 -18.89
N GLY A 164 5.83 -22.62 -18.13
CA GLY A 164 4.87 -23.69 -18.40
C GLY A 164 4.28 -24.30 -17.14
N ALA A 165 3.23 -25.13 -17.33
CA ALA A 165 2.40 -25.76 -16.31
C ALA A 165 3.13 -26.89 -15.57
N GLY A 166 4.21 -26.55 -14.89
CA GLY A 166 5.08 -27.53 -14.30
C GLY A 166 6.30 -26.88 -13.71
N THR A 167 6.80 -27.57 -12.71
CA THR A 167 7.95 -27.20 -11.93
C THR A 167 9.23 -27.19 -12.80
N GLY A 168 9.30 -28.00 -13.87
CA GLY A 168 10.39 -28.09 -14.87
C GLY A 168 10.59 -26.92 -15.83
N HIS A 169 9.66 -25.98 -15.84
CA HIS A 169 9.80 -24.81 -16.68
C HIS A 169 10.61 -23.72 -16.00
N SER A 170 11.34 -22.96 -16.82
CA SER A 170 12.12 -21.80 -16.38
C SER A 170 11.25 -20.80 -15.62
N VAL A 171 11.84 -20.17 -14.62
CA VAL A 171 11.19 -19.12 -13.84
C VAL A 171 11.24 -17.83 -14.63
N VAL A 172 10.08 -17.22 -14.86
CA VAL A 172 9.92 -15.94 -15.58
C VAL A 172 9.56 -14.78 -14.63
N GLY A 173 9.35 -15.08 -13.35
CA GLY A 173 9.07 -14.08 -12.33
C GLY A 173 8.73 -14.70 -10.98
N LYS A 174 8.33 -13.84 -10.04
CA LYS A 174 7.82 -14.22 -8.72
C LYS A 174 6.52 -13.48 -8.45
N ILE A 175 5.64 -14.09 -7.65
CA ILE A 175 4.43 -13.48 -7.12
C ILE A 175 4.47 -13.59 -5.60
N SER A 176 4.33 -12.47 -4.90
CA SER A 176 4.43 -12.42 -3.44
C SER A 176 3.20 -13.04 -2.78
N LYS A 177 3.36 -13.52 -1.54
CA LYS A 177 2.24 -13.94 -0.68
C LYS A 177 1.13 -12.90 -0.68
N GLY A 178 -0.12 -13.33 -0.82
CA GLY A 178 -1.29 -12.45 -0.80
C GLY A 178 -1.54 -11.65 -2.08
N GLN A 179 -0.60 -11.57 -3.03
CA GLN A 179 -0.80 -10.81 -4.26
C GLN A 179 -1.73 -11.59 -5.22
N PRO A 180 -2.87 -11.04 -5.62
CA PRO A 180 -3.83 -11.76 -6.44
C PRO A 180 -3.35 -11.78 -7.89
N ALA A 181 -3.71 -12.84 -8.61
CA ALA A 181 -3.49 -12.93 -10.04
C ALA A 181 -4.74 -13.46 -10.75
N TYR A 182 -5.00 -12.95 -11.94
CA TYR A 182 -6.11 -13.43 -12.75
C TYR A 182 -5.67 -14.67 -13.51
N ALA A 183 -6.33 -15.80 -13.23
CA ALA A 183 -6.09 -17.05 -13.91
C ALA A 183 -7.00 -17.16 -15.15
N THR A 184 -6.39 -17.37 -16.31
CA THR A 184 -7.09 -17.53 -17.59
C THR A 184 -7.19 -19.00 -18.02
N SER A 185 -6.35 -19.87 -17.45
CA SER A 185 -6.34 -21.29 -17.78
C SER A 185 -5.93 -22.16 -16.61
N LYS A 186 -6.46 -23.38 -16.57
CA LYS A 186 -6.10 -24.44 -15.61
C LYS A 186 -5.65 -25.67 -16.37
N ALA A 187 -4.42 -26.10 -16.15
CA ALA A 187 -3.90 -27.35 -16.68
C ALA A 187 -4.47 -28.55 -15.89
N ALA A 188 -4.56 -29.72 -16.54
CA ALA A 188 -5.05 -30.94 -15.92
C ALA A 188 -4.28 -31.34 -14.65
N ASN A 189 -3.00 -30.99 -14.56
CA ASN A 189 -2.15 -31.21 -13.39
C ASN A 189 -2.28 -30.12 -12.30
N GLY A 190 -3.32 -29.27 -12.37
CA GLY A 190 -3.65 -28.31 -11.32
C GLY A 190 -2.89 -26.99 -11.37
N TRP A 191 -2.10 -26.71 -12.40
CA TRP A 191 -1.43 -25.40 -12.57
C TRP A 191 -2.36 -24.36 -13.17
N TYR A 192 -2.24 -23.11 -12.73
CA TYR A 192 -2.98 -21.98 -13.28
C TYR A 192 -2.06 -21.11 -14.14
N LYS A 193 -2.49 -20.81 -15.36
CA LYS A 193 -1.89 -19.75 -16.18
C LYS A 193 -2.43 -18.42 -15.69
N ILE A 194 -1.55 -17.56 -15.23
CA ILE A 194 -1.87 -16.26 -14.65
C ILE A 194 -1.29 -15.12 -15.48
N SER A 195 -1.91 -13.95 -15.36
CA SER A 195 -1.34 -12.68 -15.77
C SER A 195 -1.38 -11.71 -14.59
N THR A 196 -0.23 -11.16 -14.22
CA THR A 196 -0.11 -10.16 -13.15
C THR A 196 1.06 -9.21 -13.42
N GLN A 197 0.86 -7.90 -13.21
CA GLN A 197 1.90 -6.87 -13.36
C GLN A 197 2.73 -6.97 -14.65
N GLY A 198 2.09 -7.27 -15.79
CA GLY A 198 2.75 -7.41 -17.09
C GLY A 198 3.47 -8.75 -17.33
N LYS A 199 3.47 -9.66 -16.35
CA LYS A 199 4.07 -11.00 -16.47
C LYS A 199 2.99 -12.05 -16.69
N THR A 200 3.20 -12.91 -17.68
CA THR A 200 2.35 -14.08 -17.95
C THR A 200 3.15 -15.35 -17.69
N GLY A 201 2.55 -16.30 -17.00
CA GLY A 201 3.16 -17.62 -16.77
C GLY A 201 2.26 -18.51 -15.92
N TRP A 202 2.84 -19.57 -15.36
CA TRP A 202 2.10 -20.60 -14.65
C TRP A 202 2.53 -20.67 -13.19
N ILE A 203 1.55 -20.85 -12.30
CA ILE A 203 1.77 -21.09 -10.87
C ILE A 203 1.03 -22.35 -10.42
N SER A 204 1.55 -23.03 -9.40
CA SER A 204 0.93 -24.26 -8.88
C SER A 204 -0.38 -23.94 -8.16
N GLY A 205 -1.46 -24.62 -8.53
CA GLY A 205 -2.74 -24.48 -7.85
C GLY A 205 -2.79 -25.03 -6.43
N ALA A 206 -1.78 -25.79 -6.01
CA ALA A 206 -1.71 -26.39 -4.67
C ALA A 206 -1.37 -25.38 -3.55
N TYR A 207 -0.88 -24.19 -3.91
CA TYR A 207 -0.41 -23.17 -2.95
C TYR A 207 -1.16 -21.85 -3.11
N VAL A 208 -2.35 -21.89 -3.70
CA VAL A 208 -3.17 -20.71 -3.94
C VAL A 208 -4.61 -20.95 -3.49
N THR A 209 -5.21 -19.93 -2.90
CA THR A 209 -6.65 -19.89 -2.68
C THR A 209 -7.34 -19.32 -3.93
N THR A 210 -8.39 -19.97 -4.43
CA THR A 210 -9.21 -19.45 -5.53
C THR A 210 -10.28 -18.49 -5.03
N CYS A 211 -10.45 -17.35 -5.69
CA CYS A 211 -11.51 -16.38 -5.41
C CYS A 211 -12.36 -16.18 -6.66
N SER A 212 -13.50 -16.87 -6.73
CA SER A 212 -14.45 -16.76 -7.83
C SER A 212 -15.23 -15.43 -7.84
N LYS A 213 -15.28 -14.70 -6.71
CA LYS A 213 -15.99 -13.42 -6.54
C LYS A 213 -15.08 -12.22 -6.21
N GLY A 214 -13.76 -12.35 -6.47
CA GLY A 214 -12.75 -11.33 -6.16
C GLY A 214 -11.91 -11.65 -4.92
N CYS A 215 -10.62 -11.31 -4.94
CA CYS A 215 -9.69 -11.65 -3.84
C CYS A 215 -9.49 -10.54 -2.80
N ALA A 216 -9.91 -9.29 -3.07
CA ALA A 216 -9.98 -8.17 -2.12
C ALA A 216 -8.75 -8.05 -1.19
N ILE A 217 -7.59 -7.69 -1.76
CA ILE A 217 -6.39 -7.49 -0.93
C ILE A 217 -6.49 -6.26 -0.02
N ASP A 218 -5.74 -6.33 1.08
CA ASP A 218 -5.47 -5.17 1.94
C ASP A 218 -4.86 -4.05 1.08
N ALA A 219 -5.52 -2.89 1.11
CA ALA A 219 -5.09 -1.62 0.53
C ALA A 219 -3.60 -1.29 0.78
N GLY A 220 -3.05 -1.77 1.90
CA GLY A 220 -1.75 -1.35 2.39
C GLY A 220 -1.86 0.00 3.11
N PRO A 221 -0.77 0.77 3.23
CA PRO A 221 -0.83 2.11 3.79
C PRO A 221 -1.66 3.04 2.91
N TYR A 222 -2.45 3.90 3.56
CA TYR A 222 -3.30 4.92 2.95
C TYR A 222 -2.50 5.81 1.99
N THR A 223 -3.12 6.18 0.85
CA THR A 223 -2.59 7.29 0.04
C THR A 223 -3.69 8.30 -0.29
N THR A 224 -3.43 9.58 -0.04
CA THR A 224 -4.31 10.72 -0.41
C THR A 224 -4.38 10.96 -1.91
N ASN A 225 -3.45 10.39 -2.68
CA ASN A 225 -3.32 10.67 -4.10
C ASN A 225 -4.54 10.17 -4.88
N ARG A 226 -5.30 11.12 -5.42
CA ARG A 226 -6.47 10.90 -6.27
C ARG A 226 -6.18 11.22 -7.74
N ALA A 227 -4.92 11.51 -8.09
CA ALA A 227 -4.53 12.01 -9.40
C ALA A 227 -4.96 11.05 -10.52
N GLY A 228 -5.71 11.59 -11.49
CA GLY A 228 -6.17 10.84 -12.65
C GLY A 228 -7.50 10.10 -12.46
N LEU A 229 -8.11 10.15 -11.28
CA LEU A 229 -9.41 9.53 -11.04
C LEU A 229 -10.56 10.46 -11.45
N THR A 230 -11.42 9.98 -12.35
CA THR A 230 -12.55 10.77 -12.88
C THR A 230 -13.92 10.13 -12.59
N ASP A 231 -13.96 8.88 -12.15
CA ASP A 231 -15.20 8.16 -11.87
C ASP A 231 -15.72 8.48 -10.46
N ARG A 232 -16.40 9.62 -10.33
CA ARG A 232 -16.85 10.19 -9.05
C ARG A 232 -18.21 9.66 -8.58
N TYR A 233 -18.30 9.45 -7.28
CA TYR A 233 -19.48 9.00 -6.54
C TYR A 233 -19.68 9.84 -5.28
N PHE A 234 -20.90 9.75 -4.74
CA PHE A 234 -21.28 10.29 -3.44
C PHE A 234 -21.79 9.15 -2.56
N ALA A 235 -21.42 9.15 -1.28
CA ALA A 235 -21.99 8.22 -0.30
C ALA A 235 -23.49 8.53 -0.09
N LYS A 236 -24.35 7.51 -0.17
CA LYS A 236 -25.82 7.66 -0.06
C LYS A 236 -26.32 7.71 1.38
N THR A 237 -25.61 7.02 2.28
CA THR A 237 -25.99 6.82 3.68
C THR A 237 -24.91 7.41 4.58
N SER A 238 -25.31 7.93 5.74
CA SER A 238 -24.34 8.21 6.80
C SER A 238 -23.84 6.87 7.34
N GLY A 239 -22.57 6.79 7.73
CA GLY A 239 -22.01 5.52 8.20
C GLY A 239 -21.71 4.51 7.08
N ALA A 240 -21.41 4.97 5.87
CA ALA A 240 -21.07 4.05 4.79
C ALA A 240 -19.68 3.47 5.04
N ASP A 241 -19.62 2.20 5.44
CA ASP A 241 -18.36 1.54 5.78
C ASP A 241 -17.31 1.60 4.66
N LEU A 242 -16.10 2.01 5.03
CA LEU A 242 -14.88 1.86 4.26
C LEU A 242 -14.06 0.69 4.83
N PHE A 243 -13.59 -0.21 3.96
CA PHE A 243 -12.81 -1.37 4.37
C PHE A 243 -11.43 -1.39 3.71
N ALA A 244 -10.38 -1.66 4.50
CA ALA A 244 -9.05 -1.93 3.97
C ALA A 244 -9.04 -3.27 3.20
N SER A 245 -9.86 -4.24 3.63
CA SER A 245 -10.08 -5.52 2.93
C SER A 245 -11.49 -6.04 3.16
N VAL A 246 -12.15 -6.50 2.08
CA VAL A 246 -13.46 -7.15 2.14
C VAL A 246 -13.36 -8.58 2.68
N LYS A 247 -12.29 -9.31 2.35
CA LYS A 247 -12.12 -10.74 2.67
C LYS A 247 -11.86 -11.01 4.17
N GLY A 248 -11.51 -9.97 4.94
CA GLY A 248 -11.41 -10.02 6.41
C GLY A 248 -12.30 -9.01 7.12
N LYS A 249 -13.21 -8.34 6.40
CA LYS A 249 -14.02 -7.21 6.90
C LYS A 249 -13.20 -6.21 7.74
N LYS A 250 -11.95 -5.95 7.34
CA LYS A 250 -11.06 -5.05 8.07
C LYS A 250 -11.53 -3.62 7.82
N ARG A 251 -12.42 -3.16 8.68
CA ARG A 251 -13.04 -1.83 8.60
C ARG A 251 -12.00 -0.76 8.92
N ILE A 252 -11.98 0.30 8.12
CA ILE A 252 -11.21 1.52 8.36
C ILE A 252 -12.06 2.48 9.19
N GLY A 253 -13.29 2.73 8.74
CA GLY A 253 -14.17 3.71 9.38
C GLY A 253 -15.43 3.97 8.56
N ASP A 254 -16.24 4.90 9.04
CA ASP A 254 -17.45 5.36 8.36
C ASP A 254 -17.14 6.49 7.39
N ILE A 255 -17.66 6.38 6.18
CA ILE A 255 -17.76 7.50 5.26
C ILE A 255 -19.12 8.17 5.45
N PRO A 256 -19.14 9.47 5.78
CA PRO A 256 -20.39 10.15 5.99
C PRO A 256 -21.20 10.36 4.71
N LYS A 257 -22.51 10.62 4.86
CA LYS A 257 -23.43 10.88 3.74
C LYS A 257 -22.93 12.04 2.88
N ASN A 258 -23.13 11.94 1.57
CA ASN A 258 -22.70 12.92 0.57
C ASN A 258 -21.18 13.14 0.48
N SER A 259 -20.35 12.37 1.19
CA SER A 259 -18.91 12.43 1.00
C SER A 259 -18.54 12.07 -0.43
N ILE A 260 -17.65 12.88 -1.02
CA ILE A 260 -17.16 12.69 -2.38
C ILE A 260 -16.12 11.56 -2.38
N ALA A 261 -16.28 10.62 -3.29
CA ALA A 261 -15.38 9.48 -3.42
C ALA A 261 -15.11 9.18 -4.90
N TYR A 262 -13.89 8.78 -5.22
CA TYR A 262 -13.46 8.48 -6.58
C TYR A 262 -13.12 7.00 -6.71
N ARG A 263 -13.70 6.34 -7.70
CA ARG A 263 -13.44 4.93 -7.95
C ARG A 263 -12.09 4.74 -8.64
N ASP A 264 -11.19 3.99 -8.02
CA ASP A 264 -9.88 3.65 -8.56
C ASP A 264 -9.92 2.31 -9.29
N LYS A 265 -10.38 2.33 -10.54
CA LYS A 265 -10.50 1.14 -11.39
C LYS A 265 -9.14 0.47 -11.66
N ALA A 266 -8.07 1.26 -11.72
CA ALA A 266 -6.72 0.74 -11.95
C ALA A 266 -6.27 -0.07 -10.73
N TRP A 267 -6.52 0.44 -9.53
CA TRP A 267 -6.25 -0.27 -8.29
C TRP A 267 -7.15 -1.49 -8.12
N GLU A 268 -8.45 -1.41 -8.41
CA GLU A 268 -9.35 -2.58 -8.39
C GLU A 268 -8.83 -3.71 -9.29
N LYS A 269 -8.40 -3.39 -10.51
CA LYS A 269 -7.81 -4.36 -11.44
C LYS A 269 -6.55 -4.99 -10.86
N LYS A 270 -5.71 -4.21 -10.17
CA LYS A 270 -4.50 -4.71 -9.51
C LYS A 270 -4.82 -5.57 -8.27
N ALA A 271 -5.84 -5.20 -7.52
CA ALA A 271 -6.22 -5.78 -6.23
C ALA A 271 -7.18 -6.97 -6.33
N GLY A 272 -7.65 -7.27 -7.54
CA GLY A 272 -8.66 -8.30 -7.78
C GLY A 272 -10.06 -7.76 -7.50
N PRO A 273 -10.81 -7.33 -8.53
CA PRO A 273 -12.13 -6.72 -8.39
C PRO A 273 -13.07 -7.63 -7.61
N VAL A 274 -13.91 -7.04 -6.78
CA VAL A 274 -14.84 -7.74 -5.91
C VAL A 274 -16.26 -7.39 -6.33
N SER A 275 -17.06 -8.41 -6.65
CA SER A 275 -18.43 -8.17 -7.13
C SER A 275 -19.25 -7.40 -6.11
N GLY A 276 -19.85 -6.28 -6.52
CA GLY A 276 -20.66 -5.41 -5.65
C GLY A 276 -19.87 -4.43 -4.78
N TRP A 277 -18.54 -4.35 -4.94
CA TRP A 277 -17.68 -3.44 -4.20
C TRP A 277 -16.83 -2.60 -5.14
N TYR A 278 -16.64 -1.34 -4.79
CA TYR A 278 -15.73 -0.43 -5.47
C TYR A 278 -14.61 -0.03 -4.55
N TYR A 279 -13.40 0.11 -5.11
CA TYR A 279 -12.31 0.72 -4.38
C TYR A 279 -12.36 2.22 -4.57
N MET A 280 -12.54 2.93 -3.45
CA MET A 280 -12.84 4.33 -3.40
C MET A 280 -11.69 5.09 -2.74
N ARG A 281 -11.33 6.23 -3.34
CA ARG A 281 -10.48 7.24 -2.72
C ARG A 281 -11.35 8.42 -2.27
N THR A 282 -11.30 8.76 -0.99
CA THR A 282 -12.02 9.88 -0.39
C THR A 282 -11.04 11.00 -0.03
N GLN A 283 -11.55 12.10 0.53
CA GLN A 283 -10.74 13.14 1.16
C GLN A 283 -10.27 12.64 2.54
N GLY A 284 -9.15 11.90 2.59
CA GLY A 284 -8.54 11.43 3.86
C GLY A 284 -8.47 9.92 4.05
N ALA A 285 -9.17 9.11 3.24
CA ALA A 285 -9.09 7.64 3.30
C ALA A 285 -9.22 6.98 1.92
N ASP A 286 -8.73 5.74 1.78
CA ASP A 286 -9.00 4.90 0.61
C ASP A 286 -9.27 3.46 1.03
N GLY A 287 -10.14 2.79 0.28
CA GLY A 287 -10.62 1.47 0.67
C GLY A 287 -11.83 1.01 -0.13
N TRP A 288 -12.27 -0.20 0.16
CA TRP A 288 -13.45 -0.81 -0.44
C TRP A 288 -14.74 -0.29 0.18
N MET A 289 -15.69 0.11 -0.65
CA MET A 289 -17.07 0.44 -0.26
C MET A 289 -18.05 -0.40 -1.06
N LYS A 290 -19.21 -0.73 -0.48
CA LYS A 290 -20.29 -1.38 -1.23
C LYS A 290 -20.76 -0.44 -2.33
N ALA A 291 -20.84 -0.94 -3.57
CA ALA A 291 -21.38 -0.18 -4.70
C ALA A 291 -22.82 0.29 -4.43
N SER A 292 -23.60 -0.53 -3.70
CA SER A 292 -24.95 -0.18 -3.25
C SER A 292 -25.02 0.96 -2.24
N ALA A 293 -23.90 1.38 -1.63
CA ALA A 293 -23.83 2.55 -0.75
C ALA A 293 -23.45 3.84 -1.50
N LEU A 294 -23.19 3.76 -2.81
CA LEU A 294 -22.68 4.86 -3.63
C LEU A 294 -23.69 5.31 -4.68
N LYS A 295 -23.69 6.61 -5.00
CA LYS A 295 -24.42 7.22 -6.11
C LYS A 295 -23.42 7.83 -7.09
N ARG A 296 -23.42 7.36 -8.33
CA ARG A 296 -22.53 7.89 -9.38
C ARG A 296 -22.92 9.31 -9.74
N SER A 297 -21.93 10.19 -9.92
CA SER A 297 -22.13 11.59 -10.29
C SER A 297 -20.96 12.08 -11.14
N THR A 298 -20.94 11.66 -12.41
CA THR A 298 -19.80 11.89 -13.32
C THR A 298 -19.82 13.22 -14.06
N ASN A 299 -20.94 13.95 -14.08
CA ASN A 299 -21.11 15.08 -14.99
C ASN A 299 -21.25 16.41 -14.21
N ALA A 300 -20.25 16.76 -13.41
CA ALA A 300 -20.22 18.11 -12.85
C ALA A 300 -19.87 19.09 -13.97
N LYS A 301 -20.65 20.18 -14.06
CA LYS A 301 -20.34 21.29 -14.94
C LYS A 301 -18.95 21.83 -14.60
N THR A 302 -18.29 22.45 -15.57
CA THR A 302 -16.97 23.10 -15.37
C THR A 302 -17.07 24.62 -15.33
N SER A 303 -18.27 25.17 -15.48
CA SER A 303 -18.52 26.61 -15.56
C SER A 303 -19.76 27.02 -14.76
N ASN A 304 -19.76 28.27 -14.30
CA ASN A 304 -20.84 28.88 -13.52
C ASN A 304 -22.04 29.30 -14.37
N SER A 305 -22.63 28.35 -15.10
CA SER A 305 -23.81 28.60 -15.95
C SER A 305 -25.03 29.13 -15.18
N ALA A 306 -25.15 28.79 -13.90
CA ALA A 306 -26.25 29.23 -13.04
C ALA A 306 -26.04 30.64 -12.44
N LYS A 307 -24.98 31.36 -12.83
CA LYS A 307 -24.63 32.71 -12.33
C LYS A 307 -24.63 32.80 -10.80
N THR A 308 -24.24 31.72 -10.12
CA THR A 308 -24.13 31.68 -8.66
C THR A 308 -23.08 32.70 -8.20
N THR A 309 -23.40 33.52 -7.20
CA THR A 309 -22.47 34.52 -6.65
C THR A 309 -21.87 34.05 -5.33
N ARG A 310 -20.75 34.64 -4.92
CA ARG A 310 -20.14 34.38 -3.60
C ARG A 310 -21.14 34.63 -2.46
N ALA A 311 -21.93 35.69 -2.55
CA ALA A 311 -22.97 36.00 -1.57
C ALA A 311 -24.03 34.89 -1.47
N THR A 312 -24.50 34.36 -2.60
CA THR A 312 -25.46 33.25 -2.60
C THR A 312 -24.88 31.94 -2.02
N VAL A 313 -23.58 31.71 -2.22
CA VAL A 313 -22.87 30.56 -1.63
C VAL A 313 -22.77 30.69 -0.11
N LEU A 314 -22.41 31.88 0.38
CA LEU A 314 -22.26 32.13 1.83
C LEU A 314 -23.60 32.05 2.59
N LYS A 315 -24.73 32.28 1.92
CA LYS A 315 -26.07 32.04 2.49
C LYS A 315 -26.38 30.56 2.70
N GLN A 316 -25.66 29.65 2.04
CA GLN A 316 -25.83 28.22 2.26
C GLN A 316 -25.16 27.81 3.57
N ALA A 317 -25.77 26.83 4.25
CA ALA A 317 -25.14 26.20 5.40
C ALA A 317 -23.79 25.59 5.00
N ASN A 318 -22.77 25.86 5.80
CA ASN A 318 -21.41 25.40 5.58
C ASN A 318 -21.38 23.86 5.42
N GLY A 319 -20.74 23.39 4.35
CA GLY A 319 -20.62 21.97 4.03
C GLY A 319 -21.88 21.35 3.45
N LYS A 320 -22.91 22.14 3.09
CA LYS A 320 -24.19 21.68 2.52
C LYS A 320 -24.56 22.34 1.20
N LEU A 321 -23.56 22.76 0.39
CA LEU A 321 -23.82 23.32 -0.93
C LEU A 321 -24.59 22.32 -1.83
N PRO A 322 -25.65 22.75 -2.52
CA PRO A 322 -26.29 21.92 -3.52
C PRO A 322 -25.33 21.68 -4.69
N SER A 323 -25.43 20.52 -5.34
CA SER A 323 -24.56 20.16 -6.47
C SER A 323 -24.67 21.13 -7.66
N SER A 324 -25.76 21.87 -7.77
CA SER A 324 -25.96 22.92 -8.77
C SER A 324 -25.04 24.13 -8.58
N MET A 325 -24.57 24.38 -7.35
CA MET A 325 -23.63 25.46 -7.00
C MET A 325 -22.17 24.99 -7.08
N LEU A 326 -21.92 23.71 -7.36
CA LEU A 326 -20.59 23.14 -7.46
C LEU A 326 -20.22 22.88 -8.92
N VAL A 327 -18.97 23.17 -9.25
CA VAL A 327 -18.38 22.87 -10.56
C VAL A 327 -17.06 22.13 -10.38
N ALA A 328 -16.70 21.32 -11.37
CA ALA A 328 -15.40 20.68 -11.44
C ALA A 328 -14.36 21.63 -12.03
N LEU A 329 -13.17 21.68 -11.42
CA LEU A 329 -12.02 22.34 -12.00
C LEU A 329 -11.62 21.64 -13.31
N HIS A 330 -11.55 22.40 -14.40
CA HIS A 330 -11.43 21.82 -15.74
C HIS A 330 -10.03 21.25 -16.01
N TRP A 331 -8.97 21.90 -15.51
CA TRP A 331 -7.58 21.46 -15.68
C TRP A 331 -7.18 20.37 -14.69
N ASP A 332 -7.90 20.28 -13.58
CA ASP A 332 -7.64 19.27 -12.56
C ASP A 332 -8.08 17.90 -13.07
N LYS A 333 -7.18 16.93 -12.95
CA LYS A 333 -7.44 15.56 -13.37
C LYS A 333 -8.48 14.89 -12.47
N GLU A 334 -8.57 15.30 -11.22
CA GLU A 334 -9.53 14.76 -10.25
C GLU A 334 -10.92 15.38 -10.38
N LYS A 335 -11.07 16.43 -11.20
CA LYS A 335 -12.33 17.17 -11.34
C LYS A 335 -12.83 17.64 -9.97
N THR A 336 -11.90 18.12 -9.14
CA THR A 336 -12.15 18.64 -7.80
C THR A 336 -13.29 19.64 -7.84
N LEU A 337 -14.25 19.46 -6.93
CA LEU A 337 -15.43 20.30 -6.84
C LEU A 337 -15.13 21.56 -6.03
N ILE A 338 -15.58 22.68 -6.57
CA ILE A 338 -15.44 24.01 -5.97
C ILE A 338 -16.75 24.77 -6.16
N ALA A 339 -16.97 25.83 -5.38
CA ALA A 339 -18.08 26.73 -5.63
C ALA A 339 -17.95 27.38 -7.00
N ALA A 340 -19.04 27.36 -7.77
CA ALA A 340 -19.11 27.89 -9.13
C ALA A 340 -18.50 29.30 -9.32
N PRO A 341 -18.76 30.32 -8.48
CA PRO A 341 -18.15 31.64 -8.63
C PRO A 341 -16.62 31.64 -8.52
N ALA A 342 -16.04 30.74 -7.72
CA ALA A 342 -14.60 30.71 -7.48
C ALA A 342 -13.81 30.08 -8.66
N ALA A 343 -14.47 29.27 -9.49
CA ALA A 343 -13.80 28.44 -10.49
C ALA A 343 -13.17 29.24 -11.64
N ALA A 344 -13.85 30.29 -12.12
CA ALA A 344 -13.34 31.12 -13.21
C ALA A 344 -12.08 31.88 -12.78
N ASP A 345 -12.12 32.45 -11.58
CA ASP A 345 -11.02 33.20 -10.99
C ASP A 345 -9.83 32.29 -10.68
N LEU A 346 -10.08 31.08 -10.18
CA LEU A 346 -9.02 30.08 -10.00
C LEU A 346 -8.44 29.61 -11.34
N GLY A 347 -9.28 29.51 -12.38
CA GLY A 347 -8.84 29.22 -13.74
C GLY A 347 -7.86 30.27 -14.28
N ARG A 348 -8.13 31.56 -14.04
CA ARG A 348 -7.19 32.64 -14.39
C ARG A 348 -5.89 32.56 -13.59
N LEU A 349 -5.96 32.27 -12.28
CA LEU A 349 -4.77 32.03 -11.45
C LEU A 349 -3.94 30.85 -11.98
N ASN A 350 -4.59 29.73 -12.31
CA ASN A 350 -3.94 28.56 -12.88
C ASN A 350 -3.28 28.86 -14.24
N ALA A 351 -3.93 29.63 -15.11
CA ALA A 351 -3.35 30.02 -16.39
C ALA A 351 -2.05 30.82 -16.20
N ALA A 352 -2.04 31.77 -15.26
CA ALA A 352 -0.85 32.54 -14.91
C ALA A 352 0.24 31.66 -14.26
N PHE A 353 -0.15 30.74 -13.38
CA PHE A 353 0.77 29.77 -12.76
C PHE A 353 1.42 28.88 -13.82
N LYS A 354 0.63 28.36 -14.76
CA LYS A 354 1.11 27.55 -15.89
C LYS A 354 2.06 28.32 -16.79
N LYS A 355 1.77 29.59 -17.08
CA LYS A 355 2.67 30.46 -17.83
C LYS A 355 4.02 30.63 -17.12
N LYS A 356 4.04 30.69 -15.78
CA LYS A 356 5.28 30.84 -15.00
C LYS A 356 6.09 29.54 -14.86
N PHE A 357 5.43 28.41 -14.66
CA PHE A 357 6.09 27.16 -14.24
C PHE A 357 5.97 26.01 -15.24
N GLY A 358 5.31 26.20 -16.38
CA GLY A 358 5.14 25.17 -17.40
C GLY A 358 4.18 24.03 -17.03
N LYS A 359 3.52 24.11 -15.87
CA LYS A 359 2.57 23.10 -15.37
C LYS A 359 1.35 23.74 -14.74
N ASN A 360 0.21 23.04 -14.75
CA ASN A 360 -0.97 23.48 -14.02
C ASN A 360 -0.69 23.53 -12.51
N LEU A 361 -1.42 24.40 -11.82
CA LEU A 361 -1.54 24.44 -10.37
C LEU A 361 -2.13 23.11 -9.88
N ASP A 362 -1.43 22.46 -8.96
CA ASP A 362 -1.92 21.26 -8.30
C ASP A 362 -2.97 21.66 -7.27
N ILE A 363 -4.05 20.89 -7.18
CA ILE A 363 -5.11 21.08 -6.19
C ILE A 363 -5.22 19.78 -5.41
N ASP A 364 -5.15 19.87 -4.08
CA ASP A 364 -5.39 18.74 -3.20
C ASP A 364 -6.84 18.77 -2.70
N LEU A 365 -7.25 19.84 -2.03
CA LEU A 365 -8.60 19.96 -1.46
C LEU A 365 -9.30 21.24 -1.92
N ALA A 366 -10.63 21.19 -1.96
CA ALA A 366 -11.46 22.36 -2.19
C ALA A 366 -12.79 22.24 -1.41
N TYR A 367 -13.91 21.91 -2.04
CA TYR A 367 -15.17 21.72 -1.32
C TYR A 367 -15.14 20.49 -0.39
N ARG A 368 -15.55 20.69 0.87
CA ARG A 368 -15.63 19.66 1.91
C ARG A 368 -17.02 19.65 2.54
N THR A 369 -17.69 18.51 2.52
CA THR A 369 -19.04 18.42 3.12
C THR A 369 -18.99 18.56 4.63
N LEU A 370 -20.12 18.95 5.25
CA LEU A 370 -20.22 19.11 6.69
C LEU A 370 -19.85 17.80 7.42
N ASP A 371 -20.30 16.68 6.88
CA ASP A 371 -20.05 15.42 7.54
C ASP A 371 -18.60 14.96 7.38
N THR A 372 -17.93 15.27 6.26
CA THR A 372 -16.48 15.11 6.13
C THR A 372 -15.73 15.98 7.15
N GLN A 373 -16.20 17.20 7.43
CA GLN A 373 -15.60 18.03 8.47
C GLN A 373 -15.71 17.38 9.85
N LYS A 374 -16.87 16.79 10.19
CA LYS A 374 -17.05 16.06 11.46
C LYS A 374 -16.08 14.89 11.59
N LEU A 375 -15.90 14.11 10.52
CA LEU A 375 -14.95 13.00 10.48
C LEU A 375 -13.52 13.50 10.77
N LEU A 376 -13.04 14.49 10.00
CA LEU A 376 -11.69 15.01 10.17
C LEU A 376 -11.48 15.65 11.55
N TYR A 377 -12.51 16.30 12.11
CA TYR A 377 -12.44 16.87 13.45
C TYR A 377 -12.33 15.79 14.54
N GLN A 378 -13.03 14.67 14.38
CA GLN A 378 -12.90 13.51 15.28
C GLN A 378 -11.53 12.84 15.15
N GLU A 379 -11.00 12.73 13.93
CA GLU A 379 -9.73 12.04 13.66
C GLU A 379 -8.49 12.88 14.04
N LEU A 380 -8.51 14.18 13.74
CA LEU A 380 -7.35 15.06 13.85
C LEU A 380 -7.39 15.97 15.07
N GLY A 381 -8.55 16.10 15.70
CA GLY A 381 -8.76 16.99 16.85
C GLY A 381 -8.79 18.47 16.50
N HIS A 382 -9.12 19.29 17.50
CA HIS A 382 -9.38 20.72 17.34
C HIS A 382 -8.16 21.58 17.01
N TYR A 383 -6.95 21.04 17.20
CA TYR A 383 -5.70 21.74 16.85
C TYR A 383 -5.38 21.71 15.36
N ILE A 384 -5.88 20.70 14.63
CA ILE A 384 -5.56 20.47 13.22
C ILE A 384 -6.79 20.73 12.34
N ALA A 385 -7.97 20.35 12.80
CA ALA A 385 -9.21 20.51 12.04
C ALA A 385 -10.06 21.65 12.60
N ALA A 386 -10.56 22.51 11.70
CA ALA A 386 -11.56 23.51 12.05
C ALA A 386 -12.84 22.85 12.58
N LYS A 387 -13.51 23.53 13.52
CA LYS A 387 -14.81 23.10 14.05
C LYS A 387 -15.78 22.83 12.88
N PRO A 388 -16.49 21.69 12.86
CA PRO A 388 -17.42 21.39 11.77
C PRO A 388 -18.44 22.51 11.58
N GLY A 389 -18.62 22.93 10.33
CA GLY A 389 -19.49 24.04 9.95
C GLY A 389 -18.81 25.41 9.90
N THR A 390 -17.51 25.52 10.20
CA THR A 390 -16.78 26.81 10.15
C THR A 390 -15.65 26.85 9.11
N SER A 391 -15.29 25.71 8.52
CA SER A 391 -14.20 25.65 7.54
C SER A 391 -14.58 26.32 6.21
N ASN A 392 -13.70 27.14 5.63
CA ASN A 392 -13.96 27.77 4.32
C ASN A 392 -14.06 26.75 3.16
N HIS A 393 -13.49 25.56 3.33
CA HIS A 393 -13.75 24.42 2.43
C HIS A 393 -15.21 24.02 2.39
N GLY A 394 -15.95 24.24 3.47
CA GLY A 394 -17.39 23.99 3.56
C GLY A 394 -18.23 24.83 2.62
N TRP A 395 -17.75 26.01 2.21
CA TRP A 395 -18.42 26.79 1.17
C TRP A 395 -17.84 26.53 -0.22
N GLY A 396 -16.83 25.67 -0.36
CA GLY A 396 -16.11 25.50 -1.62
C GLY A 396 -15.39 26.78 -2.06
N LEU A 397 -15.07 27.66 -1.09
CA LEU A 397 -14.39 28.94 -1.30
C LEU A 397 -12.95 28.90 -0.77
N ALA A 398 -12.40 27.71 -0.55
CA ALA A 398 -11.01 27.51 -0.21
C ALA A 398 -10.42 26.40 -1.08
N ILE A 399 -9.11 26.46 -1.27
CA ILE A 399 -8.31 25.38 -1.82
C ILE A 399 -7.12 25.08 -0.91
N ASP A 400 -6.74 23.81 -0.87
CA ASP A 400 -5.42 23.39 -0.40
C ASP A 400 -4.62 22.90 -1.61
N VAL A 401 -3.37 23.33 -1.69
CA VAL A 401 -2.37 22.74 -2.60
C VAL A 401 -1.59 21.62 -1.87
N PRO A 402 -0.91 20.71 -2.57
CA PRO A 402 -0.19 19.61 -1.90
C PRO A 402 0.87 20.11 -0.91
N GLU A 403 0.98 19.48 0.26
CA GLU A 403 2.00 19.73 1.30
C GLU A 403 3.41 19.24 0.89
N THR A 404 3.92 19.78 -0.23
CA THR A 404 5.26 19.48 -0.73
C THR A 404 6.21 20.65 -0.47
N PHE A 405 7.51 20.38 -0.52
CA PHE A 405 8.53 21.43 -0.35
C PHE A 405 8.28 22.65 -1.25
N ASN A 406 7.87 22.46 -2.51
CA ASN A 406 7.63 23.58 -3.43
C ASN A 406 6.44 24.47 -3.03
N TYR A 407 5.47 23.92 -2.29
CA TYR A 407 4.31 24.65 -1.74
C TYR A 407 4.48 25.04 -0.26
N SER A 408 5.60 24.71 0.38
CA SER A 408 5.92 25.20 1.73
C SER A 408 6.23 26.71 1.72
N PHE A 409 6.27 27.35 2.90
CA PHE A 409 6.66 28.77 3.03
C PHE A 409 7.99 29.12 2.34
N LYS A 410 8.92 28.16 2.24
CA LYS A 410 10.23 28.33 1.58
C LYS A 410 10.17 28.06 0.08
N GLY A 411 9.14 27.34 -0.36
CA GLY A 411 8.95 26.83 -1.70
C GLY A 411 8.62 27.90 -2.75
N LYS A 412 9.05 27.63 -3.99
CA LYS A 412 8.87 28.55 -5.11
C LYS A 412 7.40 28.76 -5.52
N TYR A 413 6.56 27.73 -5.37
CA TYR A 413 5.15 27.83 -5.75
C TYR A 413 4.36 28.66 -4.73
N TYR A 414 4.58 28.43 -3.43
CA TYR A 414 3.98 29.25 -2.38
C TYR A 414 4.33 30.73 -2.55
N LYS A 415 5.63 31.07 -2.65
CA LYS A 415 6.09 32.46 -2.79
C LYS A 415 5.42 33.16 -3.97
N TRP A 416 5.31 32.47 -5.11
CA TRP A 416 4.63 33.01 -6.28
C TRP A 416 3.13 33.16 -6.07
N LEU A 417 2.45 32.15 -5.50
CA LEU A 417 1.01 32.20 -5.20
C LEU A 417 0.72 33.33 -4.21
N LYS A 418 1.51 33.47 -3.15
CA LYS A 418 1.35 34.55 -2.16
C LYS A 418 1.43 35.93 -2.79
N ALA A 419 2.38 36.14 -3.70
CA ALA A 419 2.57 37.42 -4.38
C ALA A 419 1.52 37.74 -5.46
N ASN A 420 0.86 36.72 -6.04
CA ASN A 420 0.04 36.89 -7.24
C ASN A 420 -1.44 36.55 -7.07
N SER A 421 -1.81 35.66 -6.15
CA SER A 421 -3.17 35.15 -5.97
C SER A 421 -4.21 36.27 -5.82
N LYS A 422 -3.87 37.34 -5.09
CA LYS A 422 -4.80 38.45 -4.82
C LYS A 422 -5.31 39.13 -6.10
N LYS A 423 -4.49 39.18 -7.15
CA LYS A 423 -4.87 39.72 -8.48
C LYS A 423 -5.98 38.90 -9.16
N TYR A 424 -6.20 37.68 -8.67
CA TYR A 424 -7.19 36.73 -9.16
C TYR A 424 -8.24 36.42 -8.10
N ASN A 425 -8.44 37.30 -7.12
CA ASN A 425 -9.46 37.16 -6.07
C ASN A 425 -9.24 35.97 -5.12
N TRP A 426 -8.01 35.46 -5.08
CA TRP A 426 -7.57 34.42 -4.14
C TRP A 426 -6.59 35.02 -3.14
N ILE A 427 -6.66 34.66 -1.87
CA ILE A 427 -5.80 35.24 -0.85
C ILE A 427 -5.26 34.17 0.08
N HIS A 428 -3.99 34.32 0.46
CA HIS A 428 -3.45 33.67 1.64
C HIS A 428 -3.62 34.63 2.83
N ARG A 429 -4.41 34.22 3.82
CA ARG A 429 -4.81 35.08 4.94
C ARG A 429 -3.66 35.30 5.93
N LYS A 430 -3.66 36.45 6.61
CA LYS A 430 -2.63 36.79 7.60
C LYS A 430 -2.55 35.81 8.77
N ASN A 431 -3.67 35.24 9.19
CA ASN A 431 -3.72 34.26 10.28
C ASN A 431 -3.16 32.88 9.90
N LEU A 432 -2.78 32.68 8.64
CA LEU A 432 -2.20 31.44 8.13
C LEU A 432 -0.70 31.57 7.82
N GLU A 433 -0.12 32.75 8.04
CA GLU A 433 1.31 32.99 7.82
C GLU A 433 2.18 32.19 8.80
N GLU A 434 3.43 31.92 8.43
CA GLU A 434 4.41 31.19 9.24
C GLU A 434 4.67 31.85 10.61
N PHE A 435 4.62 33.18 10.63
CA PHE A 435 4.85 33.99 11.81
C PHE A 435 3.68 34.93 12.07
N ARG A 436 3.36 35.10 13.34
CA ARG A 436 2.42 36.12 13.82
C ARG A 436 3.07 37.50 13.71
N ALA A 437 2.27 38.56 13.84
CA ALA A 437 2.75 39.94 13.77
C ALA A 437 3.83 40.27 14.83
N ASN A 438 3.82 39.57 15.97
CA ASN A 438 4.83 39.71 17.02
C ASN A 438 6.09 38.83 16.81
N GLY A 439 6.27 38.26 15.61
CA GLY A 439 7.42 37.41 15.27
C GLY A 439 7.36 35.98 15.82
N SER A 440 6.40 35.64 16.68
CA SER A 440 6.25 34.26 17.18
C SER A 440 5.74 33.31 16.10
N ARG A 441 6.18 32.05 16.16
CA ARG A 441 5.75 31.01 15.22
C ARG A 441 4.24 30.79 15.33
N ASN A 442 3.55 30.76 14.20
CA ASN A 442 2.12 30.53 14.17
C ASN A 442 1.82 29.02 14.19
N PRO A 443 1.09 28.50 15.21
CA PRO A 443 0.69 27.10 15.25
C PRO A 443 -0.36 26.74 14.19
N TYR A 444 -1.01 27.73 13.57
CA TYR A 444 -2.01 27.56 12.51
C TYR A 444 -1.47 27.96 11.13
N ALA A 445 -0.15 27.88 10.94
CA ALA A 445 0.49 28.24 9.69
C ALA A 445 0.17 27.20 8.60
N GLU A 446 -0.42 27.64 7.49
CA GLU A 446 -0.90 26.76 6.41
C GLU A 446 -0.49 27.29 5.05
N ALA A 447 0.79 27.14 4.66
CA ALA A 447 1.28 27.60 3.35
C ALA A 447 0.49 27.04 2.16
N TRP A 448 -0.18 25.91 2.36
CA TRP A 448 -0.99 25.25 1.35
C TRP A 448 -2.39 25.87 1.15
N HIS A 449 -2.88 26.69 2.09
CA HIS A 449 -4.28 27.12 2.11
C HIS A 449 -4.49 28.50 1.48
N PHE A 450 -5.43 28.58 0.54
CA PHE A 450 -5.83 29.83 -0.12
C PHE A 450 -7.35 29.95 -0.18
N GLU A 451 -7.85 31.17 0.07
CA GLU A 451 -9.29 31.46 0.12
C GLU A 451 -9.73 32.36 -1.03
N TYR A 452 -10.92 32.11 -1.53
CA TYR A 452 -11.60 32.95 -2.49
C TYR A 452 -12.22 34.17 -1.79
N ALA A 453 -11.61 35.34 -2.02
CA ALA A 453 -12.13 36.61 -1.55
C ALA A 453 -13.35 37.07 -2.37
N GLY A 454 -13.37 36.74 -3.67
CA GLY A 454 -14.27 37.37 -4.62
C GLY A 454 -13.97 38.86 -4.81
N ASN A 455 -14.60 39.46 -5.82
CA ASN A 455 -14.78 40.91 -5.90
C ASN A 455 -16.18 41.27 -5.44
#